data_AF-D3DJ39-F1
#
_entry.id   AF-D3DJ39-F1
#
_cell.length_a   1.000
_cell.length_b   1.000
_cell.length_c   1.000
_cell.angle_alpha   90.00
_cell.angle_beta   90.00
_cell.angle_gamma   90.00
#
_symmetry.space_group_name_H-M   'P 1'
#
loop_
_entity.id
_entity.type
_entity.pdbx_description
1 polymer ?
#
loop_
_entity_poly.entity_id
_entity_poly.type
_entity_poly.pdbx_seq_one_letter_code
_entity_poly.pdbx_strand_id
1 'polypeptide(L)'
;MDKEKNPNPQFSDIEDLIEEYDALLSYPNTKYPYVFVYGGWMFYDLRDQIHELGLDDHPEVKKLDRQFLKKVLEWVVPDDYKAKRKYPHMWWHHLEEIKRGTYPREKLPEYLRGIC
;
A
#
# COMPACT_ATOMS: atom_id res chain seq x y z
N MET A 1 16.97 -9.33 -28.23
CA MET A 1 15.85 -8.78 -27.45
C MET A 1 16.35 -8.66 -26.03
N ASP A 2 16.87 -7.50 -25.74
CA ASP A 2 17.51 -7.15 -24.48
C ASP A 2 16.46 -7.16 -23.36
N LYS A 3 16.70 -8.00 -22.35
CA LYS A 3 15.97 -7.94 -21.10
C LYS A 3 16.42 -6.67 -20.40
N GLU A 4 15.59 -5.63 -20.41
CA GLU A 4 15.80 -4.46 -19.58
C GLU A 4 16.01 -4.91 -18.13
N LYS A 5 17.17 -4.55 -17.59
CA LYS A 5 17.53 -4.84 -16.21
C LYS A 5 16.61 -4.04 -15.29
N ASN A 6 15.70 -4.74 -14.65
CA ASN A 6 14.91 -4.24 -13.53
C ASN A 6 15.89 -3.80 -12.41
N PRO A 7 15.91 -2.53 -11.97
CA PRO A 7 16.93 -2.03 -11.06
C PRO A 7 16.68 -2.39 -9.58
N ASN A 8 15.61 -3.12 -9.25
CA ASN A 8 15.32 -3.53 -7.87
C ASN A 8 15.23 -5.07 -7.75
N PRO A 9 16.11 -5.75 -7.01
CA PRO A 9 16.24 -7.21 -7.02
C PRO A 9 15.24 -7.94 -6.10
N GLN A 10 14.17 -7.29 -5.64
CA GLN A 10 13.30 -7.85 -4.60
C GLN A 10 12.15 -8.73 -5.11
N PHE A 11 11.67 -8.52 -6.35
CA PHE A 11 10.59 -9.30 -6.97
C PHE A 11 10.95 -9.65 -8.41
N SER A 12 10.62 -10.88 -8.84
CA SER A 12 11.07 -11.42 -10.13
C SER A 12 10.13 -11.06 -11.28
N ASP A 13 8.85 -10.77 -10.99
CA ASP A 13 7.86 -10.19 -11.90
C ASP A 13 6.71 -9.42 -11.18
N ILE A 14 5.74 -8.93 -11.96
CA ILE A 14 4.57 -8.17 -11.48
C ILE A 14 3.61 -9.06 -10.67
N GLU A 15 3.54 -10.35 -10.99
CA GLU A 15 2.64 -11.30 -10.33
C GLU A 15 3.11 -11.53 -8.89
N ASP A 16 4.40 -11.75 -8.68
CA ASP A 16 5.02 -11.87 -7.35
C ASP A 16 4.65 -10.70 -6.43
N LEU A 17 4.66 -9.48 -6.98
CA LEU A 17 4.44 -8.26 -6.21
C LEU A 17 2.96 -8.07 -5.83
N ILE A 18 2.03 -8.45 -6.71
CA ILE A 18 0.59 -8.45 -6.43
C ILE A 18 0.24 -9.55 -5.43
N GLU A 19 0.84 -10.73 -5.57
CA GLU A 19 0.67 -11.85 -4.64
C GLU A 19 1.16 -11.50 -3.24
N GLU A 20 2.33 -10.86 -3.12
CA GLU A 20 2.82 -10.38 -1.83
C GLU A 20 1.85 -9.37 -1.21
N TYR A 21 1.31 -8.43 -2.00
CA TYR A 21 0.36 -7.45 -1.49
C TYR A 21 -0.92 -8.13 -0.97
N ASP A 22 -1.45 -9.10 -1.71
CA ASP A 22 -2.61 -9.89 -1.27
C ASP A 22 -2.31 -10.72 -0.01
N ALA A 23 -1.12 -11.34 0.06
CA ALA A 23 -0.69 -12.14 1.20
C ALA A 23 -0.59 -11.31 2.49
N LEU A 24 -0.03 -10.09 2.42
CA LEU A 24 0.04 -9.17 3.55
C LEU A 24 -1.34 -8.76 4.06
N LEU A 25 -2.29 -8.59 3.15
CA LEU A 25 -3.68 -8.26 3.50
C LEU A 25 -4.45 -9.49 4.02
N SER A 26 -4.02 -10.69 3.67
CA SER A 26 -4.65 -11.97 4.05
C SER A 26 -4.22 -12.50 5.43
N TYR A 27 -3.17 -11.94 6.04
CA TYR A 27 -2.77 -12.27 7.42
C TYR A 27 -3.97 -12.09 8.39
N PRO A 28 -4.14 -12.97 9.42
CA PRO A 28 -5.39 -13.16 10.15
C PRO A 28 -6.13 -11.86 10.48
N ASN A 29 -7.40 -11.83 10.06
CA ASN A 29 -8.37 -10.73 10.20
C ASN A 29 -8.70 -10.43 11.67
N THR A 30 -7.71 -9.95 12.39
CA THR A 30 -7.84 -9.42 13.75
C THR A 30 -7.55 -7.92 13.71
N LYS A 31 -8.07 -7.17 14.68
CA LYS A 31 -7.82 -5.71 14.76
C LYS A 31 -6.34 -5.33 14.97
N TYR A 32 -5.51 -6.29 15.35
CA TYR A 32 -4.09 -6.12 15.65
C TYR A 32 -3.23 -7.15 14.89
N PRO A 33 -3.24 -7.18 13.55
CA PRO A 33 -2.37 -8.06 12.81
C PRO A 33 -0.92 -7.66 13.11
N TYR A 34 -0.07 -8.62 13.46
CA TYR A 34 1.35 -8.39 13.71
C TYR A 34 2.01 -7.61 12.57
N VAL A 35 1.63 -7.89 11.32
CA VAL A 35 2.16 -7.20 10.14
C VAL A 35 1.74 -5.72 10.06
N PHE A 36 0.53 -5.35 10.48
CA PHE A 36 0.14 -3.93 10.55
C PHE A 36 0.89 -3.21 11.69
N VAL A 37 0.96 -3.84 12.86
CA VAL A 37 1.51 -3.19 14.07
C VAL A 37 3.04 -3.12 14.05
N TYR A 38 3.72 -4.16 13.57
CA TYR A 38 5.19 -4.28 13.65
C TYR A 38 5.87 -4.36 12.28
N GLY A 39 5.11 -4.68 11.22
CA GLY A 39 5.58 -4.78 9.85
C GLY A 39 5.04 -3.68 8.94
N GLY A 40 4.43 -2.62 9.50
CA GLY A 40 3.66 -1.64 8.73
C GLY A 40 4.44 -0.99 7.60
N TRP A 41 5.75 -0.77 7.82
CA TRP A 41 6.73 -0.29 6.84
C TRP A 41 6.69 -1.07 5.51
N MET A 42 6.38 -2.37 5.52
CA MET A 42 6.31 -3.21 4.32
C MET A 42 5.21 -2.76 3.35
N PHE A 43 4.08 -2.25 3.86
CA PHE A 43 3.02 -1.72 2.98
C PHE A 43 3.45 -0.45 2.25
N TYR A 44 4.24 0.41 2.92
CA TYR A 44 4.77 1.63 2.32
C TYR A 44 5.81 1.29 1.25
N ASP A 45 6.76 0.41 1.57
CA ASP A 45 7.79 -0.04 0.61
C ASP A 45 7.16 -0.72 -0.61
N LEU A 46 6.16 -1.58 -0.39
CA LEU A 46 5.46 -2.26 -1.47
C LEU A 46 4.70 -1.27 -2.37
N ARG A 47 4.00 -0.27 -1.80
CA ARG A 47 3.31 0.73 -2.61
C ARG A 47 4.23 1.70 -3.31
N ASP A 48 5.39 2.03 -2.73
CA ASP A 48 6.44 2.78 -3.40
C ASP A 48 6.97 2.00 -4.61
N GLN A 49 7.18 0.69 -4.49
CA GLN A 49 7.61 -0.17 -5.61
C GLN A 49 6.54 -0.28 -6.72
N ILE A 50 5.26 -0.45 -6.36
CA ILE A 50 4.13 -0.43 -7.32
C ILE A 50 4.13 0.86 -8.13
N HIS A 51 4.31 1.99 -7.45
CA HIS A 51 4.34 3.30 -8.08
C HIS A 51 5.56 3.44 -9.02
N GLU A 52 6.74 3.01 -8.58
CA GLU A 52 7.98 3.04 -9.38
C GLU A 52 7.89 2.22 -10.66
N LEU A 53 7.13 1.12 -10.64
CA LEU A 53 6.88 0.27 -11.80
C LEU A 53 5.72 0.77 -12.69
N GLY A 54 5.06 1.88 -12.32
CA GLY A 54 3.93 2.44 -13.08
C GLY A 54 2.65 1.61 -13.01
N LEU A 55 2.47 0.82 -11.93
CA LEU A 55 1.37 -0.14 -11.78
C LEU A 55 0.16 0.42 -11.01
N ASP A 56 0.14 1.71 -10.68
CA ASP A 56 -0.95 2.32 -9.91
C ASP A 56 -2.34 2.13 -10.55
N ASP A 57 -2.40 2.06 -11.88
CA ASP A 57 -3.64 1.87 -12.61
C ASP A 57 -4.04 0.40 -12.81
N HIS A 58 -3.20 -0.56 -12.40
CA HIS A 58 -3.45 -1.99 -12.55
C HIS A 58 -4.72 -2.42 -11.79
N PRO A 59 -5.64 -3.19 -12.41
CA PRO A 59 -6.93 -3.54 -11.79
C PRO A 59 -6.81 -4.22 -10.42
N GLU A 60 -5.88 -5.18 -10.29
CA GLU A 60 -5.67 -5.89 -9.01
C GLU A 60 -5.03 -4.97 -7.96
N VAL A 61 -4.11 -4.08 -8.33
CA VAL A 61 -3.54 -3.09 -7.39
C VAL A 61 -4.65 -2.20 -6.84
N LYS A 62 -5.54 -1.69 -7.71
CA LYS A 62 -6.69 -0.88 -7.26
C LYS A 62 -7.65 -1.66 -6.35
N LYS A 63 -7.81 -2.97 -6.57
CA LYS A 63 -8.62 -3.84 -5.71
C LYS A 63 -7.96 -4.04 -4.35
N LEU A 64 -6.65 -4.28 -4.31
CA LEU A 64 -5.89 -4.45 -3.07
C LEU A 64 -5.78 -3.13 -2.28
N ASP A 65 -5.56 -2.00 -2.94
CA ASP A 65 -5.59 -0.66 -2.32
C ASP A 65 -6.91 -0.40 -1.60
N ARG A 66 -8.05 -0.79 -2.21
CA ARG A 66 -9.37 -0.67 -1.56
C ARG A 66 -9.48 -1.54 -0.31
N GLN A 67 -8.96 -2.76 -0.36
CA GLN A 67 -8.95 -3.65 0.80
C GLN A 67 -8.03 -3.12 1.90
N PHE A 68 -6.84 -2.65 1.52
CA PHE A 68 -5.88 -2.04 2.42
C PHE A 68 -6.48 -0.84 3.14
N LEU A 69 -7.11 0.08 2.40
CA LEU A 69 -7.71 1.26 3.00
C LEU A 69 -8.87 0.92 3.94
N LYS A 70 -9.73 -0.05 3.59
CA LYS A 70 -10.78 -0.55 4.52
C LYS A 70 -10.18 -1.07 5.82
N LYS A 71 -9.10 -1.86 5.73
CA LYS A 71 -8.38 -2.36 6.91
C LYS A 71 -7.76 -1.24 7.73
N VAL A 72 -7.15 -0.23 7.10
CA VAL A 72 -6.63 0.97 7.80
C VAL A 72 -7.73 1.71 8.57
N LEU A 73 -8.92 1.86 7.97
CA LEU A 73 -10.06 2.50 8.63
C LEU A 73 -10.57 1.68 9.82
N GLU A 74 -10.59 0.36 9.72
CA GLU A 74 -11.06 -0.54 10.77
C GLU A 74 -10.03 -0.79 11.89
N TRP A 75 -8.75 -0.91 11.53
CA TRP A 75 -7.66 -1.41 12.39
C TRP A 75 -6.71 -0.30 12.82
N VAL A 76 -5.73 -0.64 13.66
CA VAL A 76 -4.62 0.30 13.94
C VAL A 76 -3.89 0.59 12.63
N VAL A 77 -3.54 1.86 12.42
CA VAL A 77 -2.77 2.28 11.24
C VAL A 77 -1.41 1.59 11.25
N PRO A 78 -0.90 1.14 10.09
CA PRO A 78 0.42 0.55 10.00
C PRO A 78 1.50 1.46 10.60
N ASP A 79 2.35 0.90 11.45
CA ASP A 79 3.49 1.65 12.03
C ASP A 79 4.41 2.16 10.92
N ASP A 80 4.69 3.46 10.96
CA ASP A 80 5.53 4.16 9.98
C ASP A 80 6.99 4.33 10.44
N TYR A 81 7.33 3.87 11.67
CA TYR A 81 8.58 4.14 12.38
C TYR A 81 9.88 3.84 11.60
N LYS A 82 9.82 3.02 10.54
CA LYS A 82 10.99 2.64 9.72
C LYS A 82 10.93 3.07 8.26
N ALA A 83 9.81 3.60 7.77
CA ALA A 83 9.66 3.94 6.36
C ALA A 83 10.26 5.34 6.09
N LYS A 84 11.43 5.40 5.45
CA LYS A 84 11.89 6.66 4.87
C LYS A 84 10.97 6.98 3.70
N ARG A 85 10.05 7.93 3.90
CA ARG A 85 9.03 8.30 2.90
C ARG A 85 9.69 8.81 1.61
N LYS A 86 9.79 7.96 0.59
CA LYS A 86 10.33 8.32 -0.74
C LYS A 86 9.34 9.21 -1.50
N TYR A 87 8.04 8.96 -1.31
CA TYR A 87 6.94 9.70 -1.94
C TYR A 87 6.01 10.32 -0.88
N PRO A 88 6.47 11.34 -0.12
CA PRO A 88 5.73 11.86 1.04
C PRO A 88 4.43 12.60 0.70
N HIS A 89 4.10 12.75 -0.59
CA HIS A 89 2.85 13.38 -1.06
C HIS A 89 1.80 12.35 -1.47
N MET A 90 2.15 11.06 -1.50
CA MET A 90 1.28 9.98 -1.92
C MET A 90 0.37 9.53 -0.79
N TRP A 91 -0.89 9.20 -1.11
CA TRP A 91 -1.92 8.94 -0.11
C TRP A 91 -1.57 7.81 0.87
N TRP A 92 -0.84 6.78 0.42
CA TRP A 92 -0.45 5.66 1.28
C TRP A 92 0.57 6.04 2.35
N HIS A 93 1.15 7.26 2.31
CA HIS A 93 1.99 7.84 3.37
C HIS A 93 1.21 8.72 4.36
N HIS A 94 -0.11 8.81 4.21
CA HIS A 94 -1.00 9.67 5.00
C HIS A 94 -2.13 8.88 5.70
N LEU A 95 -1.90 7.59 6.00
CA LEU A 95 -2.92 6.68 6.51
C LEU A 95 -3.54 7.12 7.84
N GLU A 96 -2.76 7.75 8.72
CA GLU A 96 -3.27 8.30 9.99
C GLU A 96 -4.22 9.49 9.75
N GLU A 97 -3.88 10.38 8.82
CA GLU A 97 -4.73 11.51 8.45
C GLU A 97 -6.01 11.03 7.75
N ILE A 98 -5.90 9.99 6.92
CA ILE A 98 -7.06 9.35 6.28
C ILE A 98 -7.98 8.73 7.34
N LYS A 99 -7.43 7.96 8.30
CA LYS A 99 -8.23 7.37 9.38
C LYS A 99 -8.93 8.40 10.26
N ARG A 100 -8.27 9.54 10.52
CA ARG A 100 -8.85 10.66 11.28
C ARG A 100 -9.85 11.50 10.47
N GLY A 101 -9.95 11.27 9.15
CA GLY A 101 -10.78 12.07 8.25
C GLY A 101 -10.24 13.49 8.01
N THR A 102 -8.94 13.73 8.27
CA THR A 102 -8.29 15.04 8.05
C THR A 102 -7.54 15.11 6.73
N TYR A 103 -7.30 13.98 6.06
CA TYR A 103 -6.71 13.96 4.74
C TYR A 103 -7.72 14.44 3.68
N PRO A 104 -7.37 15.39 2.79
CA PRO A 104 -8.30 15.92 1.79
C PRO A 104 -8.77 14.84 0.80
N ARG A 105 -10.08 14.66 0.67
CA ARG A 105 -10.69 13.60 -0.15
C ARG A 105 -10.31 13.71 -1.63
N GLU A 106 -10.17 14.92 -2.14
CA GLU A 106 -9.75 15.21 -3.51
C GLU A 106 -8.31 14.76 -3.80
N LYS A 107 -7.46 14.61 -2.78
CA LYS A 107 -6.11 14.07 -2.92
C LYS A 107 -6.06 12.54 -2.96
N LEU A 108 -7.13 11.85 -2.55
CA LEU A 108 -7.26 10.42 -2.79
C LEU A 108 -7.49 10.15 -4.28
N PRO A 109 -6.92 9.05 -4.81
CA PRO A 109 -7.30 8.53 -6.11
C PRO A 109 -8.81 8.33 -6.22
N GLU A 110 -9.39 8.63 -7.39
CA GLU A 110 -10.85 8.61 -7.59
C GLU A 110 -11.49 7.28 -7.16
N TYR A 111 -10.82 6.17 -7.45
CA TYR A 111 -11.28 4.81 -7.13
C TYR A 111 -11.29 4.47 -5.62
N LEU A 112 -10.66 5.30 -4.78
CA LEU A 112 -10.63 5.20 -3.31
C LEU A 112 -11.56 6.19 -2.62
N ARG A 113 -11.97 7.27 -3.30
CA ARG A 113 -12.79 8.33 -2.69
C ARG A 113 -14.13 7.85 -2.13
N GLY A 114 -14.67 6.75 -2.65
CA GLY A 114 -15.93 6.15 -2.16
C GLY A 114 -15.80 5.32 -0.88
N ILE A 115 -14.59 5.14 -0.36
CA ILE A 115 -14.33 4.36 0.88
C ILE A 115 -14.31 5.25 2.12
N CYS A 116 -13.88 6.51 1.95
CA CYS A 116 -13.79 7.53 3.00
C CYS A 116 -14.93 8.54 2.91
#